data_AF-A0A7W4E2M8-F1
#
_entry.id   AF-A0A7W4E2M8-F1
#
_cell.length_a   1.000
_cell.length_b   1.000
_cell.length_c   1.000
_cell.angle_alpha   90.00
_cell.angle_beta   90.00
_cell.angle_gamma   90.00
#
_symmetry.space_group_name_H-M   'P 1'
#
loop_
_entity.id
_entity.type
_entity.pdbx_description
1 polymer ?
#
loop_
_entity_poly.entity_id
_entity_poly.type
_entity_poly.pdbx_seq_one_letter_code
_entity_poly.pdbx_strand_id
1 'polypeptide(L)'
;MIISVKLAPETLFLVHKVLLDEIQTKPADTRAKKALKSILIELFNVFVKKCISYGNSPNGRSRTVNLKYYQADKLCDILCSLLQSASFGMNEYNKLDMLKNELHQKLL
;
A
#
# COMPACT_ATOMS: atom_id res chain seq x y z
N MET A 1 12.68 9.90 8.38
CA MET A 1 12.79 8.43 8.53
C MET A 1 12.19 7.74 7.31
N ILE A 2 12.89 6.75 6.76
CA ILE A 2 12.45 5.96 5.59
C ILE A 2 12.25 4.52 6.05
N ILE A 3 11.12 3.94 5.67
CA ILE A 3 10.78 2.53 5.90
C ILE A 3 10.92 1.78 4.58
N SER A 4 11.74 0.73 4.56
CA SER A 4 11.97 -0.09 3.38
C SER A 4 11.33 -1.47 3.56
N VAL A 5 10.47 -1.88 2.64
CA VAL A 5 9.82 -3.20 2.62
C VAL A 5 10.10 -3.92 1.31
N LYS A 6 10.30 -5.24 1.35
CA LYS A 6 10.50 -6.06 0.15
C LYS A 6 9.19 -6.76 -0.19
N LEU A 7 8.63 -6.47 -1.35
CA LEU A 7 7.33 -7.01 -1.76
C LEU A 7 7.48 -7.96 -2.93
N ALA A 8 6.81 -9.12 -2.84
CA ALA A 8 6.56 -9.97 -3.99
C ALA A 8 5.69 -9.22 -5.02
N PRO A 9 5.79 -9.53 -6.32
CA PRO A 9 5.00 -8.87 -7.36
C PRO A 9 3.50 -8.88 -7.08
N GLU A 10 2.95 -10.01 -6.61
CA GLU A 10 1.53 -10.13 -6.30
C GLU A 10 1.11 -9.18 -5.17
N THR A 11 1.88 -9.12 -4.09
CA THR A 11 1.63 -8.18 -2.97
C THR A 11 1.73 -6.74 -3.45
N LEU A 12 2.68 -6.43 -4.33
CA LEU A 12 2.83 -5.10 -4.92
C LEU A 12 1.57 -4.68 -5.69
N PHE A 13 1.04 -5.56 -6.55
CA PHE A 13 -0.19 -5.30 -7.30
C PHE A 13 -1.43 -5.23 -6.41
N LEU A 14 -1.51 -6.06 -5.38
CA LEU A 14 -2.60 -6.02 -4.39
C LEU A 14 -2.63 -4.68 -3.66
N VAL A 15 -1.50 -4.20 -3.16
CA VAL A 15 -1.42 -2.89 -2.49
C VAL A 15 -1.80 -1.76 -3.44
N HIS A 16 -1.33 -1.81 -4.69
CA HIS A 16 -1.72 -0.84 -5.71
C HIS A 16 -3.24 -0.80 -5.92
N LYS A 17 -3.90 -1.97 -5.99
CA LYS A 17 -5.36 -2.07 -6.10
C LYS A 17 -6.08 -1.50 -4.87
N VAL A 18 -5.63 -1.85 -3.67
CA VAL A 18 -6.18 -1.34 -2.40
C VAL A 18 -6.10 0.19 -2.34
N LEU A 19 -4.95 0.76 -2.70
CA LEU A 19 -4.76 2.22 -2.69
C LEU A 19 -5.65 2.92 -3.71
N LEU A 20 -5.85 2.32 -4.90
CA LEU A 20 -6.76 2.87 -5.90
C LEU A 20 -8.20 2.91 -5.38
N ASP A 21 -8.66 1.81 -4.78
CA ASP A 21 -10.01 1.70 -4.20
C ASP A 21 -10.22 2.74 -3.09
N GLU A 22 -9.25 2.88 -2.19
CA GLU A 22 -9.24 3.90 -1.13
C GLU A 22 -9.33 5.33 -1.68
N ILE A 23 -8.64 5.64 -2.77
CA ILE A 23 -8.66 6.96 -3.42
C ILE A 23 -10.01 7.23 -4.10
N GLN A 24 -10.62 6.20 -4.69
CA GLN A 24 -11.87 6.32 -5.46
C GLN A 24 -13.11 6.37 -4.56
N THR A 25 -13.13 5.58 -3.49
CA THR A 25 -14.30 5.42 -2.61
C THR A 25 -14.41 6.53 -1.57
N LYS A 26 -13.31 7.14 -1.14
CA LYS A 26 -13.33 8.17 -0.10
C LYS A 26 -13.49 9.58 -0.69
N PRO A 27 -14.61 10.28 -0.41
CA PRO A 27 -14.81 11.66 -0.87
C PRO A 27 -13.85 12.62 -0.16
N ALA A 28 -13.47 13.70 -0.87
CA ALA A 28 -12.56 14.73 -0.37
C ALA A 28 -13.27 16.11 -0.30
N ASP A 29 -14.36 16.14 0.46
CA ASP A 29 -15.25 17.27 0.69
C ASP A 29 -14.66 18.33 1.63
N THR A 30 -13.86 17.92 2.62
CA THR A 30 -13.24 18.85 3.58
C THR A 30 -11.76 19.10 3.28
N ARG A 31 -11.19 20.22 3.77
CA ARG A 31 -9.76 20.53 3.63
C ARG A 31 -8.86 19.41 4.16
N ALA A 32 -9.21 18.84 5.32
CA ALA A 32 -8.47 17.73 5.91
C ALA A 32 -8.51 16.48 5.02
N LYS A 33 -9.69 16.13 4.49
CA LYS A 33 -9.83 14.98 3.56
C LYS A 33 -9.09 15.20 2.24
N LYS A 34 -9.03 16.45 1.72
CA LYS A 34 -8.22 16.79 0.53
C LYS A 34 -6.73 16.58 0.78
N ALA A 35 -6.22 16.99 1.94
CA ALA A 35 -4.83 16.75 2.32
C ALA A 35 -4.53 15.25 2.42
N LEU A 36 -5.41 14.47 3.07
CA LEU A 36 -5.28 13.02 3.14
C LEU A 36 -5.31 12.37 1.75
N LYS A 37 -6.20 12.80 0.86
CA LYS A 37 -6.26 12.30 -0.52
C LYS A 37 -4.97 12.60 -1.29
N SER A 38 -4.35 13.76 -1.06
CA SER A 38 -3.03 14.07 -1.63
C SER A 38 -1.95 13.09 -1.15
N ILE A 39 -1.94 12.76 0.15
CA ILE A 39 -1.01 11.76 0.72
C ILE A 39 -1.23 10.37 0.09
N LEU A 40 -2.49 9.97 -0.09
CA LEU A 40 -2.83 8.70 -0.75
C LEU A 40 -2.37 8.68 -2.22
N ILE A 41 -2.52 9.78 -2.96
CA ILE A 41 -2.04 9.89 -4.34
C ILE A 41 -0.51 9.81 -4.39
N GLU A 42 0.21 10.45 -3.47
CA GLU A 42 1.67 10.31 -3.37
C GLU A 42 2.07 8.86 -3.11
N LEU A 43 1.42 8.20 -2.16
CA LEU A 43 1.65 6.80 -1.83
C LEU A 43 1.36 5.90 -3.05
N PHE A 44 0.21 6.08 -3.70
CA PHE A 44 -0.17 5.37 -4.91
C PHE A 44 0.89 5.51 -6.01
N ASN A 45 1.40 6.73 -6.24
CA ASN A 45 2.44 6.98 -7.25
C ASN A 45 3.76 6.23 -6.96
N VAL A 46 4.09 5.98 -5.69
CA VAL A 46 5.24 5.12 -5.34
C VAL A 46 5.01 3.70 -5.85
N PHE A 47 3.82 3.15 -5.64
CA PHE A 47 3.47 1.80 -6.07
C PHE A 47 3.29 1.69 -7.59
N VAL A 48 2.67 2.67 -8.25
CA VAL A 48 2.55 2.74 -9.72
C VAL A 48 3.92 2.62 -10.38
N LYS A 49 4.91 3.42 -9.94
CA LYS A 49 6.27 3.38 -10.51
C LYS A 49 6.89 2.00 -10.37
N LYS A 50 6.64 1.31 -9.25
CA LYS A 50 7.15 -0.04 -9.01
C LYS A 50 6.43 -1.09 -9.86
N CYS A 51 5.11 -0.96 -10.02
CA CYS A 51 4.31 -1.81 -10.91
C CYS A 51 4.74 -1.67 -12.38
N ILE A 52 4.91 -0.44 -12.88
CA ILE A 52 5.39 -0.17 -14.24
C ILE A 52 6.81 -0.72 -14.43
N SER A 53 7.71 -0.47 -13.47
CA SER A 53 9.07 -1.01 -13.52
C SER A 53 9.09 -2.55 -13.55
N TYR A 54 8.16 -3.21 -12.88
CA TYR A 54 7.99 -4.66 -12.98
C TYR A 54 7.40 -5.07 -14.34
N GLY A 55 6.38 -4.38 -14.83
CA GLY A 55 5.77 -4.67 -16.14
C GLY A 55 6.76 -4.58 -17.30
N ASN A 56 7.72 -3.65 -17.25
CA ASN A 56 8.77 -3.51 -18.26
C ASN A 56 9.84 -4.61 -18.18
N SER A 57 9.98 -5.31 -17.04
CA SER A 57 10.96 -6.38 -16.84
C SER A 57 10.43 -7.41 -15.83
N PRO A 58 9.46 -8.25 -16.26
CA PRO A 58 8.84 -9.24 -15.40
C PRO A 58 9.82 -10.40 -15.19
N ASN A 59 10.35 -10.51 -13.97
CA ASN A 59 11.36 -11.52 -13.62
C ASN A 59 10.99 -12.31 -12.35
N GLY A 60 9.76 -12.15 -11.84
CA GLY A 60 9.29 -12.77 -10.60
C GLY A 60 10.01 -12.30 -9.33
N ARG A 61 10.97 -11.37 -9.42
CA ARG A 61 11.76 -10.95 -8.26
C ARG A 61 11.00 -9.94 -7.43
N SER A 62 11.15 -10.08 -6.11
CA SER A 62 10.65 -9.10 -5.15
C SER A 62 11.27 -7.73 -5.39
N ARG A 63 10.51 -6.67 -5.11
CA ARG A 63 10.92 -5.27 -5.28
C ARG A 63 10.93 -4.57 -3.94
N THR A 64 12.02 -3.85 -3.66
CA THR A 64 12.08 -2.98 -2.49
C THR A 64 11.27 -1.71 -2.76
N VAL A 65 10.34 -1.41 -1.86
CA VAL A 65 9.57 -0.16 -1.82
C VAL A 65 10.07 0.64 -0.62
N ASN A 66 10.44 1.88 -0.88
CA ASN A 66 10.88 2.83 0.16
C ASN A 66 9.76 3.82 0.39
N LEU A 67 9.29 3.90 1.63
CA LEU A 67 8.20 4.75 2.06
C LEU A 67 8.74 5.78 3.05
N LYS A 68 8.28 7.02 2.96
CA LYS A 68 8.45 7.95 4.09
C LYS A 68 7.64 7.44 5.27
N TYR A 69 8.03 7.82 6.49
CA TYR A 69 7.33 7.37 7.71
C TYR A 69 5.80 7.54 7.62
N TYR A 70 5.30 8.74 7.29
CA TYR A 70 3.86 9.00 7.15
C TYR A 70 3.17 8.15 6.07
N GLN A 71 3.91 7.70 5.05
CA GLN A 71 3.39 6.84 3.99
C GLN A 71 3.27 5.39 4.47
N ALA A 72 4.28 4.91 5.20
CA ALA A 72 4.26 3.58 5.80
C ALA A 72 3.18 3.47 6.89
N ASP A 73 3.09 4.48 7.75
CA ASP A 73 2.05 4.63 8.77
C ASP A 73 0.66 4.61 8.13
N LYS A 74 0.45 5.46 7.11
CA LYS A 74 -0.84 5.51 6.44
C LYS A 74 -1.21 4.21 5.72
N LEU A 75 -0.24 3.52 5.13
CA LEU A 75 -0.47 2.22 4.52
C LEU A 75 -0.84 1.18 5.59
N CYS A 76 -0.17 1.18 6.74
CA CYS A 76 -0.48 0.28 7.84
C CYS A 76 -1.93 0.47 8.32
N ASP A 77 -2.37 1.71 8.52
CA ASP A 77 -3.76 2.04 8.89
C ASP A 77 -4.80 1.50 7.92
N ILE A 78 -4.54 1.66 6.61
CA ILE A 78 -5.42 1.18 5.56
C ILE A 78 -5.52 -0.34 5.63
N LEU A 79 -4.39 -1.04 5.74
CA LEU A 79 -4.36 -2.49 5.82
C LEU A 79 -5.06 -2.99 7.09
N CYS A 80 -4.85 -2.35 8.25
CA CYS A 80 -5.57 -2.67 9.49
C CYS A 80 -7.09 -2.56 9.30
N SER A 81 -7.57 -1.48 8.67
CA SER A 81 -8.99 -1.26 8.42
C SER A 81 -9.55 -2.30 7.42
N LEU A 82 -8.78 -2.59 6.38
CA LEU A 82 -9.16 -3.51 5.30
C LEU A 82 -9.27 -4.95 5.79
N LEU A 83 -8.34 -5.39 6.65
CA LEU A 83 -8.29 -6.76 7.18
C LEU A 83 -9.39 -7.02 8.23
N GLN A 84 -10.12 -5.99 8.65
CA GLN A 84 -11.35 -6.12 9.44
C GLN A 84 -12.58 -6.38 8.56
N SER A 85 -12.50 -6.14 7.25
CA SER A 85 -13.56 -6.41 6.27
C SER A 85 -13.30 -7.69 5.46
N ALA A 86 -14.34 -8.50 5.21
CA ALA A 86 -14.24 -9.77 4.49
C ALA A 86 -14.16 -9.62 2.96
N SER A 87 -13.26 -8.78 2.46
CA SER A 87 -13.24 -8.34 1.04
C SER A 87 -12.27 -9.09 0.13
N PHE A 88 -11.41 -9.96 0.68
CA PHE A 88 -10.34 -10.65 -0.06
C PHE A 88 -10.40 -12.16 0.10
N GLY A 89 -9.93 -12.89 -0.91
CA GLY A 89 -9.70 -14.33 -0.77
C GLY A 89 -8.58 -14.62 0.24
N MET A 90 -8.60 -15.80 0.86
CA MET A 90 -7.66 -16.19 1.93
C MET A 90 -6.18 -15.94 1.58
N ASN A 91 -5.80 -16.18 0.32
CA ASN A 91 -4.42 -15.97 -0.14
C ASN A 91 -4.03 -14.48 -0.19
N GLU A 92 -4.92 -13.62 -0.68
CA GLU A 92 -4.70 -12.17 -0.74
C GLU A 92 -4.69 -11.58 0.68
N TYR A 93 -5.61 -12.04 1.53
CA TYR A 93 -5.67 -11.69 2.95
C TYR A 93 -4.33 -11.95 3.65
N ASN A 94 -3.80 -13.18 3.53
CA ASN A 94 -2.54 -13.55 4.17
C ASN A 94 -1.36 -12.68 3.69
N LYS A 95 -1.28 -12.37 2.39
CA LYS A 95 -0.23 -11.50 1.85
C LYS A 95 -0.31 -10.08 2.44
N LEU A 96 -1.51 -9.54 2.55
CA LEU A 96 -1.74 -8.19 3.10
C LEU A 96 -1.53 -8.15 4.61
N ASP A 97 -1.91 -9.20 5.35
CA ASP A 97 -1.67 -9.30 6.78
C ASP A 97 -0.18 -9.41 7.12
N MET A 98 0.58 -10.20 6.36
CA MET A 98 2.04 -10.26 6.49
C MET A 98 2.69 -8.89 6.28
N LEU A 99 2.25 -8.16 5.24
CA LEU A 99 2.75 -6.80 4.99
C LEU A 99 2.38 -5.84 6.14
N LYS A 100 1.14 -5.89 6.63
CA LYS A 100 0.69 -5.09 7.77
C LYS A 100 1.56 -5.37 9.00
N ASN A 101 1.84 -6.63 9.31
CA ASN A 101 2.70 -7.01 10.44
C ASN A 101 4.13 -6.49 10.27
N GLU A 102 4.72 -6.60 9.07
CA GLU A 102 6.06 -6.06 8.77
C GLU A 102 6.10 -4.52 8.92
N LEU A 103 5.09 -3.82 8.43
CA LEU A 103 4.99 -2.36 8.57
C LEU A 103 4.85 -1.96 10.03
N HIS A 104 3.96 -2.61 10.78
CA HIS A 104 3.75 -2.33 12.19
C HIS A 104 5.03 -2.49 13.00
N GLN A 105 5.80 -3.57 12.78
CA GLN A 105 7.10 -3.77 13.44
C GLN A 105 8.13 -2.68 13.12
N LYS A 106 8.09 -2.11 11.92
CA LYS A 106 9.04 -1.07 11.47
C LYS A 106 8.63 0.35 11.87
N LEU A 107 7.40 0.52 12.34
CA LEU A 107 6.84 1.80 12.80
C LEU A 107 6.97 1.99 14.32
N LEU A 108 7.25 0.91 15.06
CA LEU A 108 7.65 0.94 16.48
C LEU A 108 9.08 1.45 16.63
#